data_AF-F0YLP0-F1
#
_entry.id   AF-F0YLP0-F1
#
_cell.length_a   1.000
_cell.length_b   1.000
_cell.length_c   1.000
_cell.angle_alpha   90.00
_cell.angle_beta   90.00
_cell.angle_gamma   90.00
#
_symmetry.space_group_name_H-M   'P 1'
#
loop_
_entity.id
_entity.type
_entity.pdbx_description
1 polymer ?
#
loop_
_entity_poly.entity_id
_entity_poly.type
_entity_poly.pdbx_seq_one_letter_code
_entity_poly.pdbx_strand_id
1 'polypeptide(L)'
;MLGRLLWLAATTPALEEAAAAATTPALEEAAAAATTPALEETCAPLDVRILSRDDADEHANASALWPRALPNAVVGPKNRVALAGAYADEAAAAGEAGDGRSGWLNLLASHDLDPSPWAAEQLVANYRAAGYDSLADGVARTPAAARPKVAPTGEFVAPFAALVGRWDLSAPPLGPEAVADGNRALYAAAARAYDAVRARLPPDTTATGVNHALFEWQMRVLRKTGAVAASLGAVPLWADVQTAARGAARELLAAHGGDPAKVDAATCVSWISVHVVGDSVHEPHNTDDSLVGGVYYVSVPPGSQDLALYDPRGARPFDAGGDGGGGRRVARPDAPFHRTVELPAAEGVLVLFPGWMVHQVLPSAASSRASETYRVSISVNFKGEWQDTTGLSLAFPPGTTFGS
;
A
#
# COMPACT_ATOMS: atom_id res chain seq x y z
N MET A 1 14.78 24.13 -51.26
CA MET A 1 13.48 23.54 -50.86
C MET A 1 13.78 22.45 -49.84
N LEU A 2 13.88 22.76 -48.55
CA LEU A 2 12.77 22.81 -47.55
C LEU A 2 12.02 21.46 -47.49
N GLY A 3 12.07 20.65 -46.43
CA GLY A 3 12.64 20.84 -45.11
C GLY A 3 12.70 19.55 -44.26
N ARG A 4 13.68 19.57 -43.33
CA ARG A 4 13.78 18.95 -42.00
C ARG A 4 12.86 17.77 -41.62
N LEU A 5 13.47 16.61 -41.35
CA LEU A 5 13.09 15.66 -40.30
C LEU A 5 14.38 15.08 -39.68
N LEU A 6 14.92 15.84 -38.73
CA LEU A 6 16.01 15.49 -37.82
C LEU A 6 15.67 16.23 -36.52
N TRP A 7 14.96 15.54 -35.62
CA TRP A 7 14.60 15.93 -34.24
C TRP A 7 13.83 14.74 -33.62
N LEU A 8 14.09 14.19 -32.43
CA LEU A 8 15.09 14.44 -31.40
C LEU A 8 15.18 13.20 -30.50
N ALA A 9 16.40 12.68 -30.32
CA ALA A 9 16.86 12.07 -29.08
C ALA A 9 17.75 13.11 -28.40
N ALA A 10 17.14 14.16 -27.82
CA ALA A 10 17.77 15.07 -26.86
C ALA A 10 16.70 15.99 -26.28
N THR A 11 16.44 15.90 -24.98
CA THR A 11 16.03 16.96 -24.03
C THR A 11 15.26 16.33 -22.88
N THR A 12 15.94 15.46 -22.15
CA THR A 12 15.55 15.04 -20.78
C THR A 12 15.92 16.09 -19.71
N PRO A 13 16.94 16.97 -19.85
CA PRO A 13 17.27 17.92 -18.78
C PRO A 13 16.18 18.99 -18.54
N ALA A 14 15.45 19.44 -19.56
CA ALA A 14 14.52 20.56 -19.42
C ALA A 14 13.23 20.20 -18.66
N LEU A 15 12.80 18.93 -18.69
CA LEU A 15 11.67 18.42 -17.91
C LEU A 15 12.10 18.05 -16.48
N GLU A 16 13.33 17.57 -16.28
CA GLU A 16 13.91 17.37 -14.95
C GLU A 16 14.19 18.72 -14.23
N GLU A 17 14.60 19.75 -14.97
CA GLU A 17 14.88 21.09 -14.43
C GLU A 17 13.58 21.88 -14.12
N ALA A 18 12.52 21.71 -14.92
CA ALA A 18 11.19 22.26 -14.62
C ALA A 18 10.51 21.53 -13.44
N ALA A 19 10.73 20.21 -13.28
CA ALA A 19 10.26 19.45 -12.14
C ALA A 19 11.09 19.69 -10.86
N ALA A 20 12.38 20.03 -10.99
CA ALA A 20 13.26 20.40 -9.88
C ALA A 20 13.06 21.86 -9.41
N ALA A 21 12.53 22.74 -10.26
CA ALA A 21 12.24 24.14 -9.92
C ALA A 21 10.89 24.37 -9.21
N ALA A 22 10.04 23.35 -9.10
CA ALA A 22 8.81 23.42 -8.30
C ALA A 22 9.15 23.27 -6.81
N THR A 23 9.44 24.40 -6.16
CA THR A 23 9.86 24.44 -4.76
C THR A 23 8.78 23.90 -3.82
N THR A 24 9.22 22.98 -2.96
CA THR A 24 8.52 22.27 -1.87
C THR A 24 7.66 23.10 -0.88
N PRO A 25 7.94 24.39 -0.57
CA PRO A 25 7.26 25.06 0.55
C PRO A 25 5.74 25.19 0.40
N ALA A 26 5.23 25.39 -0.81
CA ALA A 26 3.81 25.68 -1.02
C ALA A 26 2.88 24.47 -0.85
N LEU A 27 3.40 23.24 -1.00
CA LEU A 27 2.65 22.02 -0.70
C LEU A 27 2.61 21.71 0.80
N GLU A 28 3.67 22.08 1.53
CA GLU A 28 3.75 21.94 3.00
C GLU A 28 2.89 23.03 3.70
N GLU A 29 2.85 24.25 3.16
CA GLU A 29 2.07 25.38 3.72
C GLU A 29 0.55 25.20 3.56
N ALA A 30 0.08 24.62 2.44
CA ALA A 30 -1.33 24.28 2.25
C ALA A 30 -1.81 23.11 3.14
N ALA A 31 -0.89 22.24 3.58
CA ALA A 31 -1.18 21.16 4.53
C ALA A 31 -1.12 21.64 5.99
N ALA A 32 -0.28 22.64 6.30
CA ALA A 32 -0.13 23.22 7.64
C ALA A 32 -1.27 24.20 8.01
N ALA A 33 -1.95 24.81 7.03
CA ALA A 33 -3.01 25.80 7.27
C ALA A 33 -4.35 25.21 7.77
N ALA A 34 -4.45 23.90 8.01
CA ALA A 34 -5.69 23.19 8.37
C ALA A 34 -5.79 22.77 9.86
N THR A 35 -4.98 23.32 10.77
CA THR A 35 -5.03 22.96 12.21
C THR A 35 -5.39 24.14 13.13
N THR A 36 -6.41 23.91 13.94
CA THR A 36 -6.92 24.67 15.10
C THR A 36 -5.81 25.09 16.08
N PRO A 37 -5.90 26.25 16.79
CA PRO A 37 -4.75 26.81 17.51
C PRO A 37 -4.49 26.21 18.89
N ALA A 38 -3.19 26.19 19.23
CA ALA A 38 -2.53 26.29 20.54
C ALA A 38 -2.80 25.20 21.61
N LEU A 39 -1.90 24.22 21.65
CA LEU A 39 -1.56 23.41 22.84
C LEU A 39 -0.04 23.49 23.10
N GLU A 40 0.54 24.68 22.98
CA GLU A 40 1.91 24.95 23.43
C GLU A 40 1.90 25.41 24.88
N GLU A 41 1.69 24.48 25.81
CA GLU A 41 2.10 24.64 27.21
C GLU A 41 1.95 23.28 27.91
N THR A 42 3.02 22.46 27.85
CA THR A 42 3.43 21.39 28.81
C THR A 42 4.20 20.27 28.10
N CYS A 43 5.49 20.48 27.87
CA CYS A 43 6.43 19.38 27.62
C CYS A 43 7.76 19.71 28.31
N ALA A 44 7.85 19.39 29.60
CA ALA A 44 9.15 19.16 30.24
C ALA A 44 9.62 17.73 29.89
N PRO A 45 10.92 17.49 29.70
CA PRO A 45 11.44 16.15 29.46
C PRO A 45 11.09 15.22 30.63
N LEU A 46 10.51 14.06 30.32
CA LEU A 46 10.27 12.98 31.26
C LEU A 46 11.63 12.34 31.62
N ASP A 47 12.01 12.44 32.89
CA ASP A 47 13.18 11.77 33.45
C ASP A 47 12.81 10.29 33.69
N VAL A 48 13.01 9.44 32.68
CA VAL A 48 12.66 8.02 32.74
C VAL A 48 13.86 7.23 33.27
N ARG A 49 13.74 6.73 34.51
CA ARG A 49 14.73 5.85 35.13
C ARG A 49 14.25 4.40 35.04
N ILE A 50 15.00 3.54 34.36
CA ILE A 50 14.75 2.09 34.30
C ILE A 50 15.37 1.47 35.56
N LEU A 51 14.55 0.81 36.38
CA LEU A 51 14.98 0.17 37.62
C LEU A 51 15.50 -1.25 37.36
N SER A 52 16.52 -1.65 38.11
CA SER A 52 17.10 -3.00 38.04
C SER A 52 16.26 -4.01 38.82
N ARG A 53 16.50 -5.31 38.61
CA ARG A 53 15.81 -6.39 39.34
C ARG A 53 16.07 -6.33 40.85
N ASP A 54 17.25 -5.85 41.26
CA ASP A 54 17.63 -5.78 42.67
C ASP A 54 16.90 -4.64 43.41
N ASP A 55 16.43 -3.62 42.68
CA ASP A 55 15.59 -2.54 43.23
C ASP A 55 14.15 -3.00 43.53
N ALA A 56 13.72 -4.15 43.01
CA ALA A 56 12.36 -4.67 43.16
C ALA A 56 12.16 -5.51 44.44
N ASP A 57 13.23 -6.12 44.95
CA ASP A 57 13.16 -7.01 46.12
C ASP A 57 13.12 -6.25 47.45
N GLU A 58 13.55 -4.98 47.50
CA GLU A 58 13.45 -4.13 48.70
C GLU A 58 12.06 -3.50 48.93
N HIS A 59 11.11 -3.66 48.00
CA HIS A 59 9.78 -3.07 48.10
C HIS A 59 8.67 -4.13 48.00
N ALA A 60 8.21 -4.61 49.16
CA ALA A 60 7.12 -5.60 49.32
C ALA A 60 5.71 -5.17 48.81
N ASN A 61 5.63 -4.16 47.93
CA ASN A 61 4.41 -3.70 47.25
C ASN A 61 4.69 -3.41 45.74
N ALA A 62 5.49 -4.24 45.08
CA ALA A 62 5.93 -4.07 43.68
C ALA A 62 4.84 -4.27 42.60
N SER A 63 3.55 -4.31 42.93
CA SER A 63 2.46 -4.30 41.93
C SER A 63 2.08 -2.88 41.48
N ALA A 64 2.62 -1.84 42.11
CA ALA A 64 2.28 -0.44 41.83
C ALA A 64 3.32 0.33 41.00
N LEU A 65 4.50 -0.24 40.72
CA LEU A 65 5.67 0.51 40.22
C LEU A 65 6.36 -0.01 38.96
N TRP A 66 5.86 -1.06 38.31
CA TRP A 66 6.32 -1.37 36.95
C TRP A 66 5.75 -0.33 35.97
N PRO A 67 6.48 0.11 34.92
CA PRO A 67 5.88 0.93 33.89
C PRO A 67 4.73 0.12 33.29
N ARG A 68 3.50 0.47 33.68
CA ARG A 68 2.33 0.13 32.88
C ARG A 68 2.68 0.61 31.48
N ALA A 69 2.63 -0.27 30.48
CA ALA A 69 2.72 0.14 29.09
C ALA A 69 1.83 1.38 28.95
N LEU A 70 2.46 2.54 28.78
CA LEU A 70 1.74 3.80 28.80
C LEU A 70 0.76 3.71 27.63
N PRO A 71 -0.53 4.05 27.82
CA PRO A 71 -1.50 3.94 26.75
C PRO A 71 -0.94 4.62 25.49
N ASN A 72 -1.07 3.99 24.34
CA ASN A 72 -0.51 4.46 23.06
C ASN A 72 -0.82 5.94 22.74
N ALA A 73 -1.89 6.50 23.32
CA ALA A 73 -2.29 7.89 23.20
C ALA A 73 -1.42 8.91 23.98
N VAL A 74 -0.58 8.45 24.92
CA VAL A 74 0.20 9.32 25.83
C VAL A 74 1.63 9.56 25.33
N VAL A 75 2.16 8.66 24.50
CA VAL A 75 3.56 8.70 24.05
C VAL A 75 3.61 9.01 22.54
N GLY A 76 3.93 10.25 22.20
CA GLY A 76 4.07 10.69 20.81
C GLY A 76 5.20 9.97 20.05
N PRO A 77 5.23 10.02 18.71
CA PRO A 77 6.15 9.22 17.88
C PRO A 77 7.63 9.37 18.24
N LYS A 78 8.08 10.59 18.56
CA LYS A 78 9.46 10.87 18.99
C LYS A 78 9.82 10.16 20.29
N ASN A 79 8.88 10.08 21.23
CA ASN A 79 9.11 9.42 22.51
C ASN A 79 9.08 7.89 22.38
N ARG A 80 8.38 7.34 21.38
CA ARG A 80 8.40 5.90 21.09
C ARG A 80 9.74 5.44 20.51
N VAL A 81 10.31 6.21 19.60
CA VAL A 81 11.66 5.93 19.06
C VAL A 81 12.71 6.00 20.17
N ALA A 82 12.61 6.98 21.07
CA ALA A 82 13.50 7.08 22.22
C ALA A 82 13.34 5.89 23.19
N LEU A 83 12.10 5.45 23.43
CA LEU A 83 11.81 4.30 24.31
C LEU A 83 12.28 2.98 23.69
N ALA A 84 12.05 2.78 22.40
CA ALA A 84 12.57 1.64 21.65
C ALA A 84 14.10 1.59 21.64
N GLY A 85 14.75 2.76 21.49
CA GLY A 85 16.20 2.90 21.62
C GLY A 85 16.69 2.48 23.00
N ALA A 86 16.04 2.96 24.07
CA ALA A 86 16.38 2.58 25.44
C ALA A 86 16.21 1.07 25.70
N TYR A 87 15.16 0.44 25.15
CA TYR A 87 14.99 -1.01 25.23
C TYR A 87 16.08 -1.77 24.46
N ALA A 88 16.47 -1.32 23.27
CA ALA A 88 17.54 -1.94 22.49
C ALA A 88 18.91 -1.82 23.18
N ASP A 89 19.20 -0.65 23.76
CA ASP A 89 20.45 -0.41 24.51
C ASP A 89 20.52 -1.31 25.75
N GLU A 90 19.43 -1.44 26.49
CA GLU A 90 19.32 -2.35 27.65
C GLU A 90 19.39 -3.81 27.21
N ALA A 91 18.80 -4.17 26.06
CA ALA A 91 18.88 -5.53 25.51
C ALA A 91 20.33 -5.92 25.17
N ALA A 92 21.08 -4.98 24.59
CA ALA A 92 22.49 -5.14 24.28
C ALA A 92 23.34 -5.25 25.57
N ALA A 93 23.04 -4.44 26.59
CA ALA A 93 23.72 -4.49 27.88
C ALA A 93 23.43 -5.78 28.69
N ALA A 94 22.22 -6.33 28.57
CA ALA A 94 21.84 -7.58 29.23
C ALA A 94 22.65 -8.79 28.72
N GLY A 95 23.21 -8.71 27.50
CA GLY A 95 24.14 -9.70 26.95
C GLY A 95 23.58 -11.14 26.84
N GLU A 96 24.43 -12.08 26.42
CA GLU A 96 24.13 -13.51 26.26
C GLU A 96 23.91 -14.24 27.61
N ALA A 97 23.38 -13.58 28.64
CA ALA A 97 23.15 -14.16 29.96
C ALA A 97 22.22 -15.40 29.94
N GLY A 98 21.59 -15.70 28.80
CA GLY A 98 20.80 -16.91 28.57
C GLY A 98 19.49 -16.95 29.35
N ASP A 99 19.15 -15.87 30.06
CA ASP A 99 17.96 -15.75 30.90
C ASP A 99 16.73 -15.22 30.14
N GLY A 100 16.88 -14.97 28.83
CA GLY A 100 15.81 -14.50 27.94
C GLY A 100 15.51 -13.00 28.03
N ARG A 101 16.18 -12.24 28.91
CA ARG A 101 15.91 -10.81 29.12
C ARG A 101 16.23 -9.95 27.89
N SER A 102 17.32 -10.26 27.19
CA SER A 102 17.68 -9.58 25.94
C SER A 102 16.66 -9.82 24.81
N GLY A 103 16.10 -11.04 24.73
CA GLY A 103 15.02 -11.35 23.79
C GLY A 103 13.74 -10.55 24.08
N TRP A 104 13.41 -10.39 25.36
CA TRP A 104 12.25 -9.63 25.81
C TRP A 104 12.36 -8.13 25.54
N LEU A 105 13.52 -7.53 25.80
CA LEU A 105 13.78 -6.11 25.55
C LEU A 105 13.79 -5.77 24.05
N ASN A 106 14.34 -6.63 23.21
CA ASN A 106 14.27 -6.46 21.75
C ASN A 106 12.83 -6.54 21.20
N LEU A 107 11.98 -7.36 21.82
CA LEU A 107 10.57 -7.49 21.45
C LEU A 107 9.78 -6.21 21.78
N LEU A 108 10.05 -5.59 22.93
CA LEU A 108 9.47 -4.30 23.32
C LEU A 108 9.96 -3.16 22.43
N ALA A 109 11.25 -3.14 22.10
CA ALA A 109 11.80 -2.19 21.13
C ALA A 109 11.08 -2.29 19.78
N SER A 110 10.79 -3.52 19.33
CA SER A 110 10.09 -3.77 18.07
C SER A 110 8.62 -3.33 18.12
N HIS A 111 7.91 -3.60 19.22
CA HIS A 111 6.51 -3.18 19.41
C HIS A 111 6.35 -1.65 19.40
N ASP A 112 7.30 -0.91 19.98
CA ASP A 112 7.20 0.56 20.05
C ASP A 112 7.59 1.23 18.73
N LEU A 113 8.37 0.53 17.89
CA LEU A 113 8.68 0.95 16.52
C LEU A 113 7.56 0.62 15.53
N ASP A 114 6.85 -0.49 15.71
CA ASP A 114 5.68 -0.87 14.90
C ASP A 114 4.51 -1.36 15.79
N PRO A 115 3.54 -0.48 16.11
CA PRO A 115 2.37 -0.83 16.91
C PRO A 115 1.32 -1.62 16.11
N SER A 116 1.73 -2.31 15.04
CA SER A 116 0.82 -3.07 14.21
C SER A 116 0.12 -4.18 15.00
N PRO A 117 -1.11 -4.55 14.62
CA PRO A 117 -1.84 -5.65 15.26
C PRO A 117 -1.06 -6.97 15.28
N TRP A 118 -0.17 -7.18 14.30
CA TRP A 118 0.70 -8.34 14.21
C TRP A 118 1.77 -8.37 15.31
N ALA A 119 2.45 -7.25 15.57
CA ALA A 119 3.41 -7.15 16.65
C ALA A 119 2.74 -7.40 18.02
N ALA A 120 1.50 -6.93 18.19
CA ALA A 120 0.69 -7.21 19.37
C ALA A 120 0.31 -8.70 19.51
N GLU A 121 -0.06 -9.38 18.41
CA GLU A 121 -0.37 -10.82 18.42
C GLU A 121 0.86 -11.68 18.79
N GLN A 122 2.02 -11.37 18.21
CA GLN A 122 3.27 -12.06 18.53
C GLN A 122 3.68 -11.81 20.00
N LEU A 123 3.48 -10.60 20.49
CA LEU A 123 3.71 -10.24 21.89
C LEU A 123 2.78 -10.99 22.85
N VAL A 124 1.49 -11.11 22.52
CA VAL A 124 0.51 -11.92 23.27
C VAL A 124 0.91 -13.40 23.29
N ALA A 125 1.30 -13.96 22.14
CA ALA A 125 1.74 -15.35 22.04
C ALA A 125 2.99 -15.62 22.89
N ASN A 126 3.97 -14.70 22.85
CA ASN A 126 5.19 -14.80 23.63
C ASN A 126 4.92 -14.68 25.15
N TYR A 127 4.03 -13.77 25.57
CA TYR A 127 3.63 -13.66 26.97
C TYR A 127 2.98 -14.95 27.49
N ARG A 128 2.09 -15.57 26.70
CA ARG A 128 1.48 -16.85 27.07
C ARG A 128 2.48 -17.99 27.14
N ALA A 129 3.40 -18.08 26.16
CA ALA A 129 4.44 -19.10 26.14
C ALA A 129 5.38 -19.02 27.37
N ALA A 130 5.57 -17.82 27.91
CA ALA A 130 6.36 -17.57 29.11
C ALA A 130 5.55 -17.61 30.42
N GLY A 131 4.25 -17.93 30.39
CA GLY A 131 3.39 -18.05 31.57
C GLY A 131 2.82 -16.73 32.12
N TYR A 132 2.85 -15.65 31.34
CA TYR A 132 2.36 -14.31 31.72
C TYR A 132 0.96 -14.02 31.17
N ASP A 133 -0.03 -14.86 31.51
CA ASP A 133 -1.38 -14.77 30.94
C ASP A 133 -2.08 -13.42 31.20
N SER A 134 -1.87 -12.81 32.37
CA SER A 134 -2.51 -11.53 32.72
C SER A 134 -2.02 -10.35 31.87
N LEU A 135 -0.74 -10.36 31.47
CA LEU A 135 -0.14 -9.38 30.56
C LEU A 135 -0.58 -9.63 29.12
N ALA A 136 -0.59 -10.91 28.70
CA ALA A 136 -1.12 -11.29 27.39
C ALA A 136 -2.56 -10.80 27.21
N ASP A 137 -3.41 -11.00 28.22
CA ASP A 137 -4.79 -10.53 28.19
C ASP A 137 -4.89 -9.01 28.27
N GLY A 138 -3.96 -8.34 28.95
CA GLY A 138 -3.84 -6.87 28.93
C GLY A 138 -3.54 -6.32 27.54
N VAL A 139 -2.52 -6.86 26.88
CA VAL A 139 -2.14 -6.49 25.52
C VAL A 139 -3.28 -6.78 24.55
N ALA A 140 -3.89 -7.98 24.62
CA ALA A 140 -5.02 -8.38 23.77
C ALA A 140 -6.27 -7.49 23.94
N ARG A 141 -6.43 -6.82 25.09
CA ARG A 141 -7.51 -5.85 25.35
C ARG A 141 -7.18 -4.43 24.89
N THR A 142 -5.93 -4.15 24.50
CA THR A 142 -5.54 -2.84 23.98
C THR A 142 -6.23 -2.61 22.64
N PRO A 143 -6.77 -1.41 22.34
CA PRO A 143 -7.47 -1.15 21.08
C PRO A 143 -6.65 -1.45 19.80
N ALA A 144 -5.31 -1.42 19.89
CA ALA A 144 -4.41 -1.83 18.82
C ALA A 144 -4.32 -3.35 18.60
N ALA A 145 -4.66 -4.15 19.62
CA ALA A 145 -4.77 -5.61 19.57
C ALA A 145 -6.20 -6.11 19.35
N ALA A 146 -7.17 -5.19 19.17
CA ALA A 146 -8.45 -5.56 18.60
C ALA A 146 -8.14 -6.24 17.26
N ARG A 147 -8.49 -7.53 17.18
CA ARG A 147 -8.21 -8.43 16.05
C ARG A 147 -8.16 -7.65 14.74
N PRO A 148 -7.17 -7.91 13.84
CA PRO A 148 -7.26 -7.40 12.49
C PRO A 148 -8.68 -7.70 12.03
N LYS A 149 -9.39 -6.61 11.78
CA LYS A 149 -10.69 -6.58 11.13
C LYS A 149 -10.51 -7.48 9.91
N VAL A 150 -10.89 -8.76 10.06
CA VAL A 150 -10.53 -9.81 9.10
C VAL A 150 -10.97 -9.28 7.76
N ALA A 151 -10.04 -9.15 6.82
CA ALA A 151 -10.38 -8.71 5.48
C ALA A 151 -11.57 -9.58 5.02
N PRO A 152 -12.58 -9.00 4.37
CA PRO A 152 -13.71 -9.79 3.86
C PRO A 152 -13.15 -10.99 3.08
N THR A 153 -13.79 -12.15 3.10
CA THR A 153 -13.28 -13.30 2.33
C THR A 153 -13.26 -12.97 0.85
N GLY A 154 -12.12 -13.19 0.18
CA GLY A 154 -11.97 -12.86 -1.23
C GLY A 154 -12.78 -13.77 -2.14
N GLU A 155 -13.34 -13.20 -3.21
CA GLU A 155 -13.79 -13.97 -4.37
C GLU A 155 -12.58 -14.22 -5.28
N PHE A 156 -12.29 -15.49 -5.57
CA PHE A 156 -11.21 -15.85 -6.49
C PHE A 156 -11.73 -16.17 -7.88
N VAL A 157 -11.11 -15.53 -8.87
CA VAL A 157 -11.20 -15.90 -10.28
C VAL A 157 -9.87 -16.49 -10.71
N ALA A 158 -9.88 -17.46 -11.62
CA ALA A 158 -8.67 -18.14 -12.09
C ALA A 158 -8.35 -17.87 -13.57
N PRO A 159 -8.10 -16.61 -13.99
CA PRO A 159 -7.69 -16.33 -15.37
C PRO A 159 -6.39 -17.08 -15.69
N PHE A 160 -6.41 -17.87 -16.76
CA PHE A 160 -5.22 -18.54 -17.29
C PHE A 160 -4.52 -19.48 -16.28
N ALA A 161 -5.28 -20.04 -15.33
CA ALA A 161 -4.78 -20.83 -14.21
C ALA A 161 -3.92 -20.06 -13.19
N ALA A 162 -4.02 -18.73 -13.19
CA ALA A 162 -3.50 -17.87 -12.13
C ALA A 162 -4.67 -17.38 -11.27
N LEU A 163 -4.60 -17.49 -9.95
CA LEU A 163 -5.62 -16.89 -9.08
C LEU A 163 -5.47 -15.37 -9.04
N VAL A 164 -6.60 -14.69 -9.16
CA VAL A 164 -6.78 -13.26 -8.91
C VAL A 164 -7.94 -13.13 -7.94
N GLY A 165 -7.74 -12.37 -6.87
CA GLY A 165 -8.75 -12.20 -5.83
C GLY A 165 -9.44 -10.84 -5.92
N ARG A 166 -10.69 -10.80 -5.45
CA ARG A 166 -11.52 -9.60 -5.33
C ARG A 166 -12.09 -9.51 -3.93
N TRP A 167 -11.93 -8.36 -3.28
CA TRP A 167 -12.39 -8.10 -1.92
C TRP A 167 -13.28 -6.87 -1.93
N ASP A 168 -14.55 -7.04 -1.57
CA ASP A 168 -15.48 -5.92 -1.40
C ASP A 168 -15.31 -5.35 0.01
N LEU A 169 -14.62 -4.22 0.13
CA LEU A 169 -14.38 -3.58 1.43
C LEU A 169 -15.63 -2.93 2.01
N SER A 170 -16.71 -2.77 1.23
CA SER A 170 -18.00 -2.32 1.75
C SER A 170 -18.68 -3.38 2.61
N ALA A 171 -18.25 -4.64 2.51
CA ALA A 171 -18.63 -5.69 3.43
C ALA A 171 -18.03 -5.45 4.84
N PRO A 172 -18.56 -6.13 5.88
CA PRO A 172 -17.88 -6.14 7.17
C PRO A 172 -16.41 -6.53 7.01
N PRO A 173 -15.50 -5.86 7.71
CA PRO A 173 -15.76 -5.10 8.94
C PRO A 173 -15.72 -3.56 8.79
N LEU A 174 -15.54 -3.01 7.59
CA LEU A 174 -15.65 -1.56 7.39
C LEU A 174 -17.11 -1.14 7.24
N GLY A 175 -17.87 -1.86 6.41
CA GLY A 175 -19.27 -1.54 6.14
C GLY A 175 -19.41 -0.46 5.04
N PRO A 176 -20.59 -0.38 4.41
CA PRO A 176 -20.77 0.41 3.19
C PRO A 176 -20.70 1.92 3.44
N GLU A 177 -21.15 2.41 4.59
CA GLU A 177 -21.13 3.83 4.93
C GLU A 177 -19.68 4.33 5.14
N ALA A 178 -18.87 3.59 5.91
CA ALA A 178 -17.47 3.95 6.15
C ALA A 178 -16.66 3.96 4.85
N VAL A 179 -16.89 2.98 3.97
CA VAL A 179 -16.24 2.94 2.65
C VAL A 179 -16.72 4.09 1.76
N ALA A 180 -18.03 4.36 1.70
CA ALA A 180 -18.55 5.47 0.90
C ALA A 180 -17.99 6.83 1.36
N ASP A 181 -17.95 7.07 2.67
CA ASP A 181 -17.43 8.31 3.25
C ASP A 181 -15.94 8.48 3.02
N GLY A 182 -15.18 7.40 3.26
CA GLY A 182 -13.75 7.38 2.99
C GLY A 182 -13.43 7.54 1.50
N ASN A 183 -14.23 6.93 0.61
CA ASN A 183 -14.07 7.10 -0.83
C ASN A 183 -14.32 8.55 -1.26
N ARG A 184 -15.34 9.23 -0.72
CA ARG A 184 -15.57 10.66 -0.99
C ARG A 184 -14.39 11.51 -0.53
N ALA A 185 -13.81 11.22 0.63
CA ALA A 185 -12.64 11.94 1.16
C ALA A 185 -11.37 11.69 0.30
N LEU A 186 -11.09 10.43 -0.04
CA LEU A 186 -9.98 10.04 -0.90
C LEU A 186 -10.13 10.65 -2.31
N TYR A 187 -11.33 10.60 -2.89
CA TYR A 187 -11.64 11.22 -4.17
C TYR A 187 -11.32 12.72 -4.15
N ALA A 188 -11.82 13.44 -3.14
CA ALA A 188 -11.59 14.88 -3.04
C ALA A 188 -10.10 15.21 -2.87
N ALA A 189 -9.34 14.41 -2.12
CA ALA A 189 -7.91 14.60 -1.96
C ALA A 189 -7.13 14.29 -3.25
N ALA A 190 -7.49 13.20 -3.95
CA ALA A 190 -6.92 12.80 -5.24
C ALA A 190 -7.18 13.85 -6.33
N ALA A 191 -8.42 14.33 -6.45
CA ALA A 191 -8.82 15.36 -7.41
C ALA A 191 -8.02 16.65 -7.20
N ARG A 192 -7.91 17.13 -5.94
CA ARG A 192 -7.09 18.30 -5.62
C ARG A 192 -5.61 18.11 -5.97
N ALA A 193 -5.04 16.93 -5.68
CA ALA A 193 -3.65 16.65 -6.01
C ALA A 193 -3.43 16.63 -7.54
N TYR A 194 -4.32 15.98 -8.28
CA TYR A 194 -4.29 15.95 -9.74
C TYR A 194 -4.41 17.33 -10.37
N ASP A 195 -5.39 18.14 -9.93
CA ASP A 195 -5.57 19.51 -10.43
C ASP A 195 -4.37 20.41 -10.12
N ALA A 196 -3.78 20.26 -8.94
CA ALA A 196 -2.58 20.99 -8.55
C ALA A 196 -1.38 20.60 -9.43
N VAL A 197 -1.23 19.32 -9.81
CA VAL A 197 -0.20 18.87 -10.75
C VAL A 197 -0.49 19.41 -12.15
N ARG A 198 -1.73 19.27 -12.63
CA ARG A 198 -2.18 19.76 -13.95
C ARG A 198 -1.89 21.25 -14.14
N ALA A 199 -2.19 22.08 -13.15
CA ALA A 199 -2.00 23.52 -13.21
C ALA A 199 -0.52 23.96 -13.35
N ARG A 200 0.44 23.07 -13.10
CA ARG A 200 1.89 23.33 -13.21
C ARG A 200 2.50 22.81 -14.51
N LEU A 201 1.74 22.06 -15.30
CA LEU A 201 2.21 21.47 -16.55
C LEU A 201 1.78 22.32 -17.74
N PRO A 202 2.44 22.18 -18.91
CA PRO A 202 2.01 22.81 -20.14
C PRO A 202 0.52 22.53 -20.45
N PRO A 203 -0.25 23.50 -20.94
CA PRO A 203 -1.69 23.32 -21.19
C PRO A 203 -2.05 22.21 -22.18
N ASP A 204 -1.11 21.79 -23.02
CA ASP A 204 -1.22 20.72 -24.01
C ASP A 204 -0.81 19.33 -23.46
N THR A 205 -0.49 19.23 -22.17
CA THR A 205 -0.18 17.94 -21.53
C THR A 205 -1.40 17.03 -21.55
N THR A 206 -1.21 15.82 -22.09
CA THR A 206 -2.24 14.76 -22.13
C THR A 206 -2.66 14.34 -20.72
N ALA A 207 -3.84 13.77 -20.58
CA ALA A 207 -4.29 13.30 -19.26
C ALA A 207 -3.40 12.19 -18.70
N THR A 208 -2.93 11.29 -19.56
CA THR A 208 -1.89 10.31 -19.22
C THR A 208 -0.61 11.00 -18.72
N GLY A 209 -0.16 12.07 -19.39
CA GLY A 209 1.00 12.85 -18.95
C GLY A 209 0.83 13.50 -17.58
N VAL A 210 -0.35 14.05 -17.27
CA VAL A 210 -0.66 14.59 -15.94
C VAL A 210 -0.64 13.48 -14.88
N ASN A 211 -1.23 12.31 -15.18
CA ASN A 211 -1.24 11.18 -14.26
C ASN A 211 0.18 10.63 -13.99
N HIS A 212 1.05 10.57 -15.01
CA HIS A 212 2.46 10.23 -14.83
C HIS A 212 3.19 11.26 -13.95
N ALA A 213 2.97 12.55 -14.17
CA ALA A 213 3.54 13.59 -13.31
C ALA A 213 3.05 13.50 -11.86
N LEU A 214 1.78 13.13 -11.65
CA LEU A 214 1.20 12.88 -10.32
C LEU A 214 1.85 11.67 -9.65
N PHE A 215 2.05 10.57 -10.38
CA PHE A 215 2.78 9.39 -9.88
C PHE A 215 4.20 9.75 -9.47
N GLU A 216 4.96 10.42 -10.35
CA GLU A 216 6.33 10.82 -10.08
C GLU A 216 6.46 11.74 -8.86
N TRP A 217 5.51 12.68 -8.70
CA TRP A 217 5.44 13.50 -7.51
C TRP A 217 5.22 12.67 -6.24
N GLN A 218 4.26 11.73 -6.24
CA GLN A 218 4.01 10.83 -5.11
C GLN A 218 5.24 9.99 -4.77
N MET A 219 5.94 9.46 -5.77
CA MET A 219 7.15 8.67 -5.57
C MET A 219 8.31 9.49 -5.00
N ARG A 220 8.48 10.75 -5.44
CA ARG A 220 9.46 11.65 -4.82
C ARG A 220 9.13 11.93 -3.36
N VAL A 221 7.86 12.17 -3.02
CA VAL A 221 7.43 12.35 -1.63
C VAL A 221 7.72 11.09 -0.82
N LEU A 222 7.30 9.92 -1.31
CA LEU A 222 7.54 8.63 -0.66
C LEU A 222 9.02 8.36 -0.41
N ARG A 223 9.90 8.58 -1.40
CA ARG A 223 11.35 8.39 -1.23
C ARG A 223 11.96 9.36 -0.20
N LYS A 224 11.42 10.58 -0.10
CA LYS A 224 11.92 11.60 0.83
C LYS A 224 11.44 11.38 2.26
N THR A 225 10.19 10.96 2.45
CA THR A 225 9.54 10.93 3.77
C THR A 225 9.28 9.52 4.31
N GLY A 226 9.38 8.49 3.47
CA GLY A 226 8.96 7.13 3.80
C GLY A 226 7.43 6.93 3.80
N ALA A 227 6.65 7.97 3.45
CA ALA A 227 5.20 7.90 3.40
C ALA A 227 4.64 8.58 2.14
N VAL A 228 3.50 8.11 1.66
CA VAL A 228 2.72 8.83 0.64
C VAL A 228 2.27 10.17 1.21
N ALA A 229 2.01 11.16 0.35
CA ALA A 229 1.70 12.54 0.73
C ALA A 229 0.74 12.63 1.93
N ALA A 230 1.08 13.49 2.90
CA ALA A 230 0.41 13.59 4.20
C ALA A 230 -1.12 13.78 4.11
N SER A 231 -1.59 14.50 3.09
CA SER A 231 -3.02 14.71 2.84
C SER A 231 -3.79 13.43 2.49
N LEU A 232 -3.13 12.47 1.83
CA LEU A 232 -3.71 11.16 1.50
C LEU A 232 -3.68 10.24 2.71
N GLY A 233 -2.54 10.22 3.42
CA GLY A 233 -2.37 9.42 4.64
C GLY A 233 -3.28 9.84 5.80
N ALA A 234 -3.79 11.08 5.79
CA ALA A 234 -4.72 11.57 6.80
C ALA A 234 -6.17 11.03 6.64
N VAL A 235 -6.52 10.45 5.49
CA VAL A 235 -7.86 9.88 5.28
C VAL A 235 -7.90 8.49 5.94
N PRO A 236 -8.80 8.22 6.92
CA PRO A 236 -8.82 6.94 7.64
C PRO A 236 -8.88 5.71 6.73
N LEU A 237 -9.69 5.77 5.66
CA LEU A 237 -9.82 4.68 4.69
C LEU A 237 -8.51 4.35 3.98
N TRP A 238 -7.54 5.27 3.88
CA TRP A 238 -6.22 4.97 3.34
C TRP A 238 -5.54 3.86 4.15
N ALA A 239 -5.49 3.99 5.48
CA ALA A 239 -4.89 3.01 6.35
C ALA A 239 -5.66 1.68 6.31
N ASP A 240 -7.00 1.75 6.34
CA ASP A 240 -7.85 0.55 6.23
C ASP A 240 -7.61 -0.21 4.92
N VAL A 241 -7.45 0.48 3.78
CA VAL A 241 -7.11 -0.14 2.49
C VAL A 241 -5.74 -0.81 2.55
N GLN A 242 -4.72 -0.19 3.16
CA GLN A 242 -3.40 -0.83 3.30
C GLN A 242 -3.46 -2.10 4.16
N THR A 243 -4.20 -2.06 5.27
CA THR A 243 -4.40 -3.23 6.14
C THR A 243 -5.17 -4.34 5.41
N ALA A 244 -6.26 -3.99 4.73
CA ALA A 244 -7.05 -4.94 3.96
C ALA A 244 -6.23 -5.56 2.81
N ALA A 245 -5.45 -4.74 2.09
CA ALA A 245 -4.58 -5.21 1.02
C ALA A 245 -3.53 -6.21 1.52
N ARG A 246 -2.96 -6.01 2.71
CA ARG A 246 -1.99 -6.96 3.28
C ARG A 246 -2.66 -8.29 3.64
N GLY A 247 -3.84 -8.25 4.27
CA GLY A 247 -4.62 -9.45 4.57
C GLY A 247 -5.01 -10.23 3.31
N ALA A 248 -5.52 -9.52 2.30
CA ALA A 248 -5.88 -10.07 1.00
C ALA A 248 -4.66 -10.64 0.26
N ALA A 249 -3.50 -9.97 0.32
CA ALA A 249 -2.26 -10.46 -0.30
C ALA A 249 -1.76 -11.75 0.37
N ARG A 250 -1.89 -11.87 1.69
CA ARG A 250 -1.60 -13.13 2.42
C ARG A 250 -2.51 -14.26 1.94
N GLU A 251 -3.80 -13.99 1.83
CA GLU A 251 -4.79 -14.96 1.36
C GLU A 251 -4.50 -15.41 -0.08
N LEU A 252 -4.21 -14.46 -0.98
CA LEU A 252 -3.84 -14.74 -2.36
C LEU A 252 -2.56 -15.58 -2.44
N LEU A 253 -1.50 -15.19 -1.72
CA LEU A 253 -0.23 -15.91 -1.74
C LEU A 253 -0.38 -17.33 -1.18
N ALA A 254 -1.15 -17.50 -0.10
CA ALA A 254 -1.48 -18.82 0.45
C ALA A 254 -2.22 -19.70 -0.57
N ALA A 255 -3.19 -19.14 -1.29
CA ALA A 255 -3.95 -19.86 -2.31
C ALA A 255 -3.08 -20.31 -3.50
N HIS A 256 -2.00 -19.57 -3.78
CA HIS A 256 -0.96 -19.96 -4.74
C HIS A 256 0.07 -20.95 -4.17
N GLY A 257 -0.10 -21.42 -2.93
CA GLY A 257 0.84 -22.32 -2.26
C GLY A 257 2.10 -21.64 -1.72
N GLY A 258 2.14 -20.31 -1.71
CA GLY A 258 3.24 -19.52 -1.16
C GLY A 258 3.13 -19.32 0.35
N ASP A 259 4.21 -18.83 0.95
CA ASP A 259 4.29 -18.51 2.38
C ASP A 259 3.74 -17.09 2.67
N PRO A 260 2.61 -16.94 3.37
CA PRO A 260 2.04 -15.64 3.70
C PRO A 260 2.96 -14.73 4.51
N ALA A 261 3.92 -15.29 5.27
CA ALA A 261 4.88 -14.49 6.04
C ALA A 261 5.75 -13.60 5.15
N LYS A 262 5.92 -13.94 3.87
CA LYS A 262 6.60 -13.08 2.90
C LYS A 262 5.85 -11.77 2.65
N VAL A 263 4.52 -11.81 2.66
CA VAL A 263 3.71 -10.60 2.56
C VAL A 263 3.86 -9.75 3.82
N ASP A 264 3.97 -10.35 5.00
CA ASP A 264 4.19 -9.61 6.25
C ASP A 264 5.55 -8.88 6.24
N ALA A 265 6.60 -9.54 5.74
CA ALA A 265 7.92 -8.94 5.57
C ALA A 265 8.00 -7.94 4.40
N ALA A 266 7.07 -7.99 3.44
CA ALA A 266 7.10 -7.15 2.26
C ALA A 266 6.76 -5.69 2.58
N THR A 267 7.57 -4.78 2.03
CA THR A 267 7.21 -3.37 1.94
C THR A 267 6.02 -3.21 1.00
N CYS A 268 4.96 -2.55 1.47
CA CYS A 268 3.83 -2.16 0.63
C CYS A 268 4.09 -0.76 0.08
N VAL A 269 4.15 -0.64 -1.25
CA VAL A 269 4.22 0.63 -1.96
C VAL A 269 2.86 0.91 -2.56
N SER A 270 2.27 2.06 -2.26
CA SER A 270 0.96 2.45 -2.76
C SER A 270 0.93 3.88 -3.27
N TRP A 271 0.05 4.14 -4.24
CA TRP A 271 -0.11 5.46 -4.83
C TRP A 271 -1.49 5.60 -5.46
N ILE A 272 -1.92 6.84 -5.67
CA ILE A 272 -3.18 7.16 -6.33
C ILE A 272 -2.95 7.33 -7.83
N SER A 273 -3.89 6.80 -8.62
CA SER A 273 -4.05 7.11 -10.04
C SER A 273 -5.36 7.85 -10.27
N VAL A 274 -5.34 8.84 -11.15
CA VAL A 274 -6.49 9.65 -11.53
C VAL A 274 -6.63 9.62 -13.04
N HIS A 275 -7.70 8.98 -13.50
CA HIS A 275 -8.00 8.81 -14.91
C HIS A 275 -9.16 9.71 -15.31
N VAL A 276 -8.98 10.44 -16.41
CA VAL A 276 -10.04 11.22 -17.06
C VAL A 276 -10.55 10.47 -18.28
N VAL A 277 -11.76 10.80 -18.71
CA VAL A 277 -12.39 10.23 -19.90
C VAL A 277 -11.51 10.38 -21.15
N GLY A 278 -11.40 9.29 -21.93
CA GLY A 278 -10.72 9.26 -23.23
C GLY A 278 -9.22 9.01 -23.14
N ASP A 279 -8.45 10.00 -22.73
CA ASP A 279 -7.00 10.09 -22.97
C ASP A 279 -6.12 9.60 -21.79
N SER A 280 -6.70 8.82 -20.88
CA SER A 280 -5.99 8.29 -19.73
C SER A 280 -5.92 6.77 -19.79
N VAL A 281 -4.78 6.27 -20.27
CA VAL A 281 -4.48 4.84 -20.44
C VAL A 281 -3.23 4.53 -19.63
N HIS A 282 -3.17 3.35 -19.03
CA HIS A 282 -1.89 2.73 -18.67
C HIS A 282 -1.65 1.60 -19.64
N GLU A 283 -0.53 1.63 -20.36
CA GLU A 283 -0.17 0.56 -21.28
C GLU A 283 -0.06 -0.78 -20.56
N PRO A 284 -0.19 -1.92 -21.26
CA PRO A 284 0.00 -3.22 -20.66
C PRO A 284 1.37 -3.32 -19.96
N HIS A 285 1.36 -3.66 -18.68
CA HIS A 285 2.56 -3.83 -17.87
C HIS A 285 2.32 -4.85 -16.75
N ASN A 286 3.36 -5.25 -16.06
CA ASN A 286 3.34 -6.00 -14.82
C ASN A 286 3.91 -5.12 -13.68
N THR A 287 3.82 -5.56 -12.43
CA THR A 287 4.36 -4.79 -11.30
C THR A 287 5.74 -5.28 -10.90
N ASP A 288 6.68 -5.27 -11.87
CA ASP A 288 7.96 -5.99 -11.84
C ASP A 288 8.39 -6.56 -10.49
N ASP A 289 9.18 -5.92 -9.65
CA ASP A 289 9.74 -6.49 -8.41
C ASP A 289 8.72 -6.73 -7.22
N SER A 290 7.51 -7.21 -7.51
CA SER A 290 6.43 -7.40 -6.53
C SER A 290 5.93 -8.86 -6.43
N LEU A 291 5.68 -9.30 -5.19
CA LEU A 291 4.92 -10.52 -4.89
C LEU A 291 3.46 -10.35 -5.31
N VAL A 292 2.83 -9.26 -4.90
CA VAL A 292 1.41 -9.02 -5.18
C VAL A 292 1.25 -7.61 -5.69
N GLY A 293 0.63 -7.48 -6.86
CA GLY A 293 0.12 -6.22 -7.39
C GLY A 293 -1.38 -6.12 -7.15
N GLY A 294 -1.91 -4.90 -7.16
CA GLY A 294 -3.34 -4.73 -7.02
C GLY A 294 -3.82 -3.30 -7.14
N VAL A 295 -5.14 -3.17 -7.14
CA VAL A 295 -5.85 -1.91 -7.30
C VAL A 295 -7.10 -1.89 -6.42
N TYR A 296 -7.26 -0.84 -5.63
CA TYR A 296 -8.50 -0.50 -4.93
C TYR A 296 -9.19 0.65 -5.68
N TYR A 297 -10.49 0.50 -5.94
CA TYR A 297 -11.27 1.49 -6.68
C TYR A 297 -11.98 2.47 -5.74
N VAL A 298 -11.53 3.73 -5.75
CA VAL A 298 -12.10 4.82 -4.95
C VAL A 298 -13.32 5.42 -5.63
N SER A 299 -13.23 5.68 -6.93
CA SER A 299 -14.35 6.13 -7.74
C SER A 299 -14.32 5.52 -9.14
N VAL A 300 -15.47 5.04 -9.60
CA VAL A 300 -15.66 4.37 -10.90
C VAL A 300 -16.86 5.00 -11.62
N PRO A 301 -16.69 6.19 -12.22
CA PRO A 301 -17.77 6.85 -12.95
C PRO A 301 -18.32 5.97 -14.09
N PRO A 302 -19.60 6.16 -14.50
CA PRO A 302 -20.17 5.46 -15.64
C PRO A 302 -19.29 5.56 -16.89
N GLY A 303 -19.06 4.43 -17.56
CA GLY A 303 -18.17 4.34 -18.72
C GLY A 303 -16.70 4.11 -18.41
N SER A 304 -16.31 4.05 -17.12
CA SER A 304 -15.02 3.50 -16.73
C SER A 304 -14.88 2.07 -17.24
N GLN A 305 -13.76 1.76 -17.88
CA GLN A 305 -13.50 0.42 -18.39
C GLN A 305 -12.88 -0.48 -17.33
N ASP A 306 -12.94 -1.77 -17.60
CA ASP A 306 -12.46 -2.83 -16.72
C ASP A 306 -10.93 -2.88 -16.63
N LEU A 307 -10.43 -3.68 -15.67
CA LEU A 307 -9.02 -4.07 -15.62
C LEU A 307 -8.82 -5.25 -16.56
N ALA A 308 -8.06 -5.06 -17.63
CA ALA A 308 -7.73 -6.14 -18.54
C ALA A 308 -6.52 -6.92 -18.02
N LEU A 309 -6.63 -8.25 -17.94
CA LEU A 309 -5.56 -9.18 -17.60
C LEU A 309 -5.20 -10.00 -18.83
N TYR A 310 -3.91 -10.15 -19.10
CA TYR A 310 -3.41 -10.86 -20.27
C TYR A 310 -2.84 -12.22 -19.89
N ASP A 311 -3.10 -13.22 -20.73
CA ASP A 311 -2.53 -14.55 -20.52
C ASP A 311 -0.99 -14.49 -20.61
N PRO A 312 -0.27 -14.81 -19.52
CA PRO A 312 1.20 -14.72 -19.48
C PRO A 312 1.89 -15.68 -20.46
N ARG A 313 1.16 -16.68 -20.99
CA ARG A 313 1.65 -17.65 -21.99
C ARG A 313 1.50 -17.14 -23.43
N GLY A 314 0.78 -16.03 -23.61
CA GLY A 314 0.48 -15.42 -24.89
C GLY A 314 1.64 -14.73 -25.58
N ALA A 315 1.38 -14.24 -26.79
CA ALA A 315 2.24 -13.23 -27.39
C ALA A 315 2.24 -12.00 -26.47
N ARG A 316 3.40 -11.41 -26.22
CA ARG A 316 3.46 -10.26 -25.32
C ARG A 316 2.63 -9.13 -25.94
N PRO A 317 1.81 -8.40 -25.17
CA PRO A 317 1.21 -7.16 -25.69
C PRO A 317 2.27 -6.21 -26.26
N PHE A 318 3.50 -6.28 -25.72
CA PHE A 318 4.70 -5.60 -26.21
C PHE A 318 5.13 -6.00 -27.63
N ASP A 319 4.82 -7.22 -28.07
CA ASP A 319 5.13 -7.71 -29.42
C ASP A 319 4.15 -7.18 -30.48
N ALA A 320 3.01 -6.63 -30.05
CA ALA A 320 2.00 -6.07 -30.96
C ALA A 320 2.41 -4.69 -31.54
N GLY A 321 3.38 -4.00 -30.93
CA GLY A 321 3.81 -2.63 -31.27
C GLY A 321 5.00 -2.51 -32.23
N GLY A 322 5.51 -3.60 -32.80
CA GLY A 322 6.74 -3.62 -33.59
C GLY A 322 6.60 -3.43 -35.11
N ASP A 323 5.74 -2.52 -35.59
CA ASP A 323 5.52 -2.29 -37.04
C ASP A 323 6.18 -0.99 -37.55
N GLY A 324 7.01 -0.35 -36.74
CA GLY A 324 7.78 0.84 -37.16
C GLY A 324 8.79 0.55 -38.29
N GLY A 325 9.09 -0.72 -38.57
CA GLY A 325 9.82 -1.15 -39.76
C GLY A 325 8.87 -1.79 -40.74
N GLY A 326 8.70 -1.22 -41.94
CA GLY A 326 7.81 -1.70 -43.02
C GLY A 326 8.14 -3.07 -43.63
N GLY A 327 8.62 -4.02 -42.83
CA GLY A 327 8.76 -5.42 -43.18
C GLY A 327 7.40 -6.10 -43.14
N ARG A 328 6.99 -6.65 -44.29
CA ARG A 328 5.80 -7.51 -44.47
C ARG A 328 5.70 -8.52 -43.32
N ARG A 329 4.74 -8.34 -42.40
CA ARG A 329 4.40 -9.32 -41.36
C ARG A 329 4.15 -10.65 -42.08
N VAL A 330 5.03 -11.62 -41.89
CA VAL A 330 4.64 -13.02 -42.10
C VAL A 330 3.54 -13.25 -41.08
N ALA A 331 2.32 -13.55 -41.53
CA ALA A 331 1.20 -13.86 -40.65
C ALA A 331 1.59 -15.06 -39.79
N ARG A 332 2.18 -14.80 -38.62
CA ARG A 332 2.35 -15.82 -37.59
C ARG A 332 0.94 -16.08 -37.08
N PRO A 333 0.52 -17.34 -36.99
CA PRO A 333 -0.71 -17.67 -36.28
C PRO A 333 -0.67 -17.01 -34.91
N ASP A 334 -1.77 -16.41 -34.49
CA ASP A 334 -1.88 -15.88 -33.14
C ASP A 334 -1.48 -16.99 -32.16
N ALA A 335 -0.61 -16.65 -31.20
CA ALA A 335 -0.24 -17.60 -30.18
C ALA A 335 -1.54 -18.15 -29.54
N PRO A 336 -1.66 -19.45 -29.27
CA PRO A 336 -2.91 -20.05 -28.80
C PRO A 336 -3.40 -19.51 -27.44
N PHE A 337 -2.59 -18.66 -26.79
CA PHE A 337 -2.81 -18.07 -25.48
C PHE A 337 -2.92 -16.53 -25.54
N HIS A 338 -3.61 -15.94 -26.53
CA HIS A 338 -3.78 -14.47 -26.63
C HIS A 338 -5.03 -13.94 -25.88
N ARG A 339 -5.51 -14.68 -24.88
CA ARG A 339 -6.77 -14.35 -24.21
C ARG A 339 -6.58 -13.16 -23.28
N THR A 340 -7.61 -12.32 -23.23
CA THR A 340 -7.76 -11.23 -22.27
C THR A 340 -8.95 -11.55 -21.38
N VAL A 341 -8.79 -11.38 -20.06
CA VAL A 341 -9.89 -11.44 -19.10
C VAL A 341 -10.08 -10.04 -18.54
N GLU A 342 -11.28 -9.51 -18.67
CA GLU A 342 -11.65 -8.21 -18.14
C GLU A 342 -12.31 -8.38 -16.77
N LEU A 343 -11.80 -7.67 -15.77
CA LEU A 343 -12.33 -7.66 -14.42
C LEU A 343 -13.10 -6.37 -14.16
N PRO A 344 -14.41 -6.46 -13.84
CA PRO A 344 -15.24 -5.30 -13.57
C PRO A 344 -14.67 -4.42 -12.46
N ALA A 345 -14.44 -3.15 -12.79
CA ALA A 345 -14.11 -2.12 -11.80
C ALA A 345 -15.38 -1.72 -11.03
N ALA A 346 -15.30 -1.68 -9.71
CA ALA A 346 -16.41 -1.28 -8.85
C ALA A 346 -15.89 -0.54 -7.61
N GLU A 347 -16.54 0.56 -7.23
CA GLU A 347 -16.16 1.34 -6.05
C GLU A 347 -16.16 0.46 -4.79
N GLY A 348 -15.16 0.62 -3.93
CA GLY A 348 -15.02 -0.18 -2.71
C GLY A 348 -14.41 -1.56 -2.93
N VAL A 349 -14.16 -1.98 -4.18
CA VAL A 349 -13.54 -3.27 -4.48
C VAL A 349 -12.02 -3.13 -4.59
N LEU A 350 -11.31 -4.01 -3.87
CA LEU A 350 -9.89 -4.28 -4.02
C LEU A 350 -9.70 -5.51 -4.90
N VAL A 351 -8.85 -5.42 -5.92
CA VAL A 351 -8.44 -6.52 -6.78
C VAL A 351 -6.95 -6.76 -6.62
N LEU A 352 -6.53 -7.99 -6.29
CA LEU A 352 -5.11 -8.35 -6.18
C LEU A 352 -4.77 -9.53 -7.09
N PHE A 353 -3.58 -9.48 -7.68
CA PHE A 353 -3.06 -10.47 -8.61
C PHE A 353 -1.55 -10.69 -8.40
N PRO A 354 -0.99 -11.81 -8.89
CA PRO A 354 0.45 -12.03 -8.87
C PRO A 354 1.21 -10.89 -9.54
N GLY A 355 2.31 -10.42 -8.96
CA GLY A 355 3.02 -9.25 -9.51
C GLY A 355 3.56 -9.42 -10.94
N TRP A 356 3.76 -10.66 -11.39
CA TRP A 356 4.12 -10.97 -12.78
C TRP A 356 2.94 -10.92 -13.77
N MET A 357 1.69 -10.79 -13.30
CA MET A 357 0.51 -10.74 -14.15
C MET A 357 0.49 -9.47 -14.98
N VAL A 358 0.50 -9.63 -16.30
CA VAL A 358 0.39 -8.51 -17.24
C VAL A 358 -1.05 -8.00 -17.22
N HIS A 359 -1.21 -6.70 -17.00
CA HIS A 359 -2.49 -6.03 -16.90
C HIS A 359 -2.47 -4.67 -17.57
N GLN A 360 -3.65 -4.18 -17.96
CA GLN A 360 -3.84 -2.88 -18.58
C GLN A 360 -5.05 -2.17 -17.95
N VAL A 361 -4.93 -0.86 -17.76
CA VAL A 361 -6.09 0.00 -17.48
C VAL A 361 -6.62 0.50 -18.82
N LEU A 362 -7.77 -0.03 -19.23
CA LEU A 362 -8.42 0.38 -20.47
C LEU A 362 -8.91 1.83 -20.39
N PRO A 363 -8.85 2.60 -21.50
CA PRO A 363 -9.32 4.00 -21.52
C PRO A 363 -10.80 4.09 -21.19
N SER A 364 -11.15 4.88 -20.16
CA SER A 364 -12.56 5.15 -19.84
C SER A 364 -13.29 5.69 -21.08
N ALA A 365 -14.37 5.00 -21.47
CA ALA A 365 -15.19 5.41 -22.60
C ALA A 365 -15.83 6.76 -22.29
N ALA A 366 -15.99 7.59 -23.33
CA ALA A 366 -16.69 8.85 -23.23
C ALA A 366 -18.20 8.62 -23.07
N SER A 367 -18.63 8.20 -21.88
CA SER A 367 -20.05 8.18 -21.54
C SER A 367 -20.46 9.60 -21.15
N SER A 368 -20.87 10.37 -22.16
CA SER A 368 -21.26 11.78 -22.12
C SER A 368 -20.16 12.75 -21.61
N ARG A 369 -19.84 13.79 -22.40
CA ARG A 369 -18.85 14.84 -22.10
C ARG A 369 -19.18 15.70 -20.85
N ALA A 370 -20.11 15.30 -20.00
CA ALA A 370 -20.76 16.15 -19.03
C ALA A 370 -20.37 15.91 -17.57
N SER A 371 -19.68 14.82 -17.21
CA SER A 371 -19.22 14.64 -15.83
C SER A 371 -17.71 14.82 -15.74
N GLU A 372 -17.27 15.90 -15.10
CA GLU A 372 -15.90 16.15 -14.60
C GLU A 372 -15.50 15.18 -13.49
N THR A 373 -15.99 13.95 -13.53
CA THR A 373 -15.76 12.95 -12.49
C THR A 373 -14.59 12.08 -12.90
N TYR A 374 -13.58 12.05 -12.04
CA TYR A 374 -12.39 11.25 -12.26
C TYR A 374 -12.64 9.78 -11.91
N ARG A 375 -12.07 8.85 -12.67
CA ARG A 375 -11.87 7.48 -12.18
C ARG A 375 -10.64 7.52 -11.27
N VAL A 376 -10.84 7.22 -9.99
CA VAL A 376 -9.78 7.30 -8.97
C VAL A 376 -9.53 5.90 -8.41
N SER A 377 -8.27 5.51 -8.34
CA SER A 377 -7.86 4.24 -7.76
C SER A 377 -6.60 4.38 -6.92
N ILE A 378 -6.38 3.42 -6.02
CA ILE A 378 -5.14 3.23 -5.27
C ILE A 378 -4.47 1.96 -5.78
N SER A 379 -3.31 2.09 -6.38
CA SER A 379 -2.47 0.94 -6.72
C SER A 379 -1.69 0.51 -5.48
N VAL A 380 -1.51 -0.80 -5.30
CA VAL A 380 -0.75 -1.41 -4.19
C VAL A 380 0.21 -2.48 -4.71
N ASN A 381 1.47 -2.40 -4.28
CA ASN A 381 2.52 -3.36 -4.62
C ASN A 381 3.21 -3.85 -3.35
N PHE A 382 3.13 -5.15 -3.09
CA PHE A 382 3.93 -5.81 -2.05
C PHE A 382 5.24 -6.28 -2.67
N LYS A 383 6.35 -5.64 -2.32
CA LYS A 383 7.67 -5.91 -2.91
C LYS A 383 8.18 -7.32 -2.58
N GLY A 384 8.86 -7.94 -3.54
CA GLY A 384 9.51 -9.24 -3.40
C GLY A 384 9.40 -10.13 -4.64
N GLU A 385 10.05 -11.29 -4.59
CA GLU A 385 10.22 -12.19 -5.75
C GLU A 385 9.38 -13.47 -5.63
N TRP A 386 8.72 -13.86 -6.72
CA TRP A 386 7.98 -15.13 -6.79
C TRP A 386 8.90 -16.37 -6.83
N GLN A 387 10.16 -16.18 -7.20
CA GLN A 387 11.14 -17.26 -7.44
C GLN A 387 11.41 -18.10 -6.18
N ASP A 388 11.14 -17.55 -5.01
CA ASP A 388 11.31 -18.22 -3.73
C ASP A 388 10.09 -19.07 -3.31
N THR A 389 9.05 -19.19 -4.15
CA THR A 389 7.91 -20.08 -3.91
C THR A 389 8.25 -21.48 -4.43
N THR A 390 8.84 -22.31 -3.57
CA THR A 390 9.43 -23.61 -3.91
C THR A 390 8.42 -24.72 -4.28
N GLY A 391 7.15 -24.40 -4.48
CA GLY A 391 6.13 -25.36 -4.90
C GLY A 391 4.93 -24.67 -5.52
N LEU A 392 4.82 -24.70 -6.85
CA LEU A 392 3.56 -24.46 -7.55
C LEU A 392 2.63 -25.66 -7.35
N SER A 393 2.07 -25.79 -6.16
CA SER A 393 0.87 -26.58 -5.95
C SER A 393 -0.29 -25.59 -5.84
N LEU A 394 -0.96 -25.31 -6.96
CA LEU A 394 -2.17 -24.50 -6.95
C LEU A 394 -3.24 -25.25 -6.15
N ALA A 395 -3.57 -24.73 -4.97
CA ALA A 395 -4.73 -25.18 -4.21
C ALA A 395 -5.86 -24.18 -4.49
N PHE A 396 -6.76 -24.52 -5.41
CA PHE A 396 -7.92 -23.67 -5.70
C PHE A 396 -8.82 -23.57 -4.46
N PRO A 397 -9.05 -22.36 -3.91
CA PRO A 397 -9.99 -22.19 -2.82
C PRO A 397 -11.40 -22.69 -3.20
N PRO A 398 -12.18 -23.24 -2.25
CA PRO A 398 -13.58 -23.56 -2.50
C PRO A 398 -14.33 -22.34 -3.07
N GLY A 399 -15.10 -22.55 -4.15
CA GLY A 399 -15.86 -21.48 -4.80
C GLY A 399 -15.11 -20.69 -5.89
N THR A 400 -13.84 -21.04 -6.19
CA THR A 400 -13.11 -20.42 -7.32
C THR A 400 -13.88 -20.59 -8.62
N THR A 401 -14.10 -19.48 -9.33
CA THR A 401 -14.73 -19.49 -10.65
C THR A 401 -13.66 -19.49 -11.74
N PHE A 402 -13.88 -20.31 -12.78
CA PHE A 402 -13.01 -20.36 -13.95
C PHE A 402 -13.63 -19.47 -15.02
N GLY A 403 -12.95 -18.36 -15.33
CA GLY A 403 -13.35 -17.48 -16.43
C GLY A 403 -13.31 -18.26 -17.76
N SER A 404 -14.42 -18.24 -18.50
CA SER A 404 -14.56 -18.89 -19.81
C SER A 404 -13.90 -18.08 -20.92
#